data_AF-C9YA79-F1
#
_entry.id   AF-C9YA79-F1
#
_cell.length_a   1.000
_cell.length_b   1.000
_cell.length_c   1.000
_cell.angle_alpha   90.00
_cell.angle_beta   90.00
_cell.angle_gamma   90.00
#
_symmetry.space_group_name_H-M   'P 1'
#
loop_
_entity.id
_entity.type
_entity.pdbx_description
1 polymer ?
#
loop_
_entity_poly.entity_id
_entity_poly.type
_entity_poly.pdbx_seq_one_letter_code
_entity_poly.pdbx_strand_id
1 'polypeptide(L)'
;MAGAALANAMFELPLLHFSQHLRGGWDAAGQLTGWGQWVAEAVATGGLLFTILRAPEGKAPALVACYIGAAYWFTASTSFANPAAVMGRMFSDTFAGIAPASAIGFLLAQTVGAALGVALAHALSPKKTSV
;
A
#
# COMPACT_ATOMS: atom_id res chain seq x y z
N MET A 1 11.50 -9.37 6.69
CA MET A 1 11.94 -9.33 8.11
C MET A 1 13.26 -8.59 8.28
N ALA A 2 14.34 -8.95 7.56
CA ALA A 2 15.63 -8.25 7.68
C ALA A 2 15.55 -6.72 7.53
N GLY A 3 14.80 -6.21 6.55
CA GLY A 3 14.59 -4.76 6.40
C GLY A 3 13.84 -4.12 7.57
N ALA A 4 12.88 -4.82 8.18
CA ALA A 4 12.17 -4.33 9.37
C ALA A 4 13.08 -4.34 10.60
N ALA A 5 13.89 -5.39 10.78
CA ALA A 5 14.88 -5.46 11.85
C ALA A 5 15.94 -4.36 11.73
N LEU A 6 16.42 -4.09 10.51
CA LEU A 6 17.35 -2.98 10.26
C LEU A 6 16.70 -1.62 10.57
N ALA A 7 15.46 -1.40 10.12
CA ALA A 7 14.73 -0.17 10.43
C ALA A 7 14.56 0.00 11.95
N ASN A 8 14.15 -1.03 12.67
CA ASN A 8 14.03 -0.99 14.13
C ASN A 8 15.37 -0.66 14.80
N ALA A 9 16.48 -1.25 14.34
CA ALA A 9 17.81 -0.96 14.85
C ALA A 9 18.21 0.51 14.66
N MET A 10 17.84 1.14 13.54
CA MET A 10 18.09 2.58 13.29
C MET A 10 17.39 3.50 14.30
N PHE A 11 16.36 3.01 15.00
CA PHE A 11 15.60 3.74 16.01
C PHE A 11 15.75 3.16 17.43
N GLU A 12 16.77 2.32 17.67
CA GLU A 12 17.05 1.69 18.97
C GLU A 12 15.87 0.86 19.53
N LEU A 13 15.06 0.27 18.63
CA LEU A 13 13.95 -0.60 18.99
C LEU A 13 14.37 -2.08 19.01
N PRO A 14 13.61 -2.97 19.70
CA PRO A 14 13.78 -4.41 19.55
C PRO A 14 13.75 -4.81 18.07
N LEU A 15 14.66 -5.71 17.68
CA LEU A 15 14.81 -6.08 16.26
C LEU A 15 13.55 -6.71 15.67
N LEU A 16 12.86 -7.54 16.45
CA LEU A 16 11.64 -8.23 16.03
C LEU A 16 10.62 -8.21 17.17
N HIS A 17 9.48 -7.61 16.89
CA HIS A 17 8.30 -7.57 17.74
C HIS A 17 7.09 -7.31 16.84
N PHE A 18 5.89 -7.73 17.25
CA PHE A 18 4.69 -7.39 16.49
C PHE A 18 4.14 -6.03 16.88
N SER A 19 3.62 -5.30 15.90
CA SER A 19 2.91 -4.04 16.15
C SER A 19 1.51 -4.27 16.75
N GLN A 20 1.10 -3.38 17.63
CA GLN A 20 -0.24 -3.29 18.19
C GLN A 20 -1.07 -2.16 17.54
N HIS A 21 -0.51 -1.44 16.56
CA HIS A 21 -1.18 -0.34 15.87
C HIS A 21 -2.29 -0.81 14.93
N LEU A 22 -3.54 -0.74 15.39
CA LEU A 22 -4.72 -1.01 14.59
C LEU A 22 -4.92 0.07 13.52
N ARG A 23 -5.03 -0.33 12.26
CA ARG A 23 -5.23 0.58 11.11
C ARG A 23 -6.57 0.41 10.39
N GLY A 24 -7.38 -0.52 10.87
CA GLY A 24 -8.71 -0.81 10.33
C GLY A 24 -9.06 -2.29 10.51
N GLY A 25 -10.35 -2.59 10.46
CA GLY A 25 -10.89 -3.91 10.71
C GLY A 25 -12.02 -3.88 11.73
N TRP A 26 -12.39 -5.07 12.21
CA TRP A 26 -13.36 -5.23 13.27
C TRP A 26 -12.67 -5.01 14.62
N ASP A 27 -13.20 -4.10 15.42
CA ASP A 27 -12.74 -3.91 16.79
C ASP A 27 -13.30 -4.99 17.74
N ALA A 28 -12.93 -4.91 19.02
CA ALA A 28 -13.35 -5.86 20.06
C ALA A 28 -14.87 -5.86 20.32
N ALA A 29 -15.57 -4.78 19.97
CA ALA A 29 -17.02 -4.68 20.06
C ALA A 29 -17.71 -5.20 18.79
N GLY A 30 -16.95 -5.67 17.80
CA GLY A 30 -17.48 -6.08 16.51
C GLY A 30 -18.06 -4.89 15.76
N GLN A 31 -17.39 -3.73 15.79
CA GLN A 31 -17.66 -2.60 14.90
C GLN A 31 -16.56 -2.43 13.84
N LEU A 32 -16.95 -2.14 12.60
CA LEU A 32 -16.01 -1.92 11.51
C LEU A 32 -15.45 -0.51 11.60
N THR A 33 -14.18 -0.38 11.92
CA THR A 33 -13.48 0.90 12.02
C THR A 33 -12.34 0.99 11.01
N GLY A 34 -11.93 2.21 10.67
CA GLY A 34 -10.77 2.44 9.79
C GLY A 34 -10.97 2.02 8.32
N TRP A 35 -12.21 1.85 7.83
CA TRP A 35 -12.50 1.52 6.43
C TRP A 35 -11.90 2.53 5.43
N GLY A 36 -11.73 3.78 5.85
CA GLY A 36 -11.04 4.81 5.07
C GLY A 36 -9.59 4.44 4.73
N GLN A 37 -8.88 3.67 5.58
CA GLN A 37 -7.54 3.19 5.24
C GLN A 37 -7.56 2.13 4.13
N TRP A 38 -8.62 1.31 4.05
CA TRP A 38 -8.76 0.34 2.96
C TRP A 38 -9.06 1.02 1.63
N VAL A 39 -9.94 2.02 1.63
CA VAL A 39 -10.18 2.83 0.42
C VAL A 39 -8.89 3.54 -0.01
N ALA A 40 -8.16 4.11 0.94
CA ALA A 40 -6.86 4.73 0.70
C ALA A 40 -5.86 3.76 0.04
N GLU A 41 -5.76 2.51 0.53
CA GLU A 41 -4.89 1.49 -0.06
C GLU A 41 -5.32 1.05 -1.45
N ALA A 42 -6.63 0.93 -1.70
CA ALA A 42 -7.15 0.61 -3.03
C ALA A 42 -6.83 1.73 -4.03
N VAL A 43 -7.02 2.98 -3.64
CA VAL A 43 -6.69 4.16 -4.47
C VAL A 43 -5.19 4.25 -4.71
N ALA A 44 -4.37 4.11 -3.66
CA ALA A 44 -2.91 4.15 -3.73
C ALA A 44 -2.37 3.05 -4.67
N THR A 45 -2.84 1.82 -4.51
CA THR A 45 -2.36 0.70 -5.32
C THR A 45 -2.85 0.80 -6.75
N GLY A 46 -4.13 1.16 -6.94
CA GLY A 46 -4.69 1.32 -8.28
C GLY A 46 -4.01 2.42 -9.08
N GLY A 47 -3.77 3.59 -8.48
CA GLY A 47 -3.03 4.66 -9.14
C GLY A 47 -1.57 4.29 -9.38
N LEU A 48 -0.90 3.57 -8.48
CA LEU A 48 0.47 3.09 -8.70
C LEU A 48 0.55 2.19 -9.94
N LEU A 49 -0.30 1.16 -10.02
CA LEU A 49 -0.30 0.22 -11.14
C LEU A 49 -0.70 0.92 -12.44
N PHE A 50 -1.67 1.83 -12.40
CA PHE A 50 -2.03 2.67 -13.53
C PHE A 50 -0.83 3.51 -14.01
N THR A 51 -0.12 4.18 -13.09
CA THR A 51 1.07 4.98 -13.38
C THR A 51 2.18 4.14 -14.01
N ILE A 52 2.45 2.94 -13.48
CA ILE A 52 3.45 2.02 -14.05
C ILE A 52 3.09 1.64 -15.48
N LEU A 53 1.85 1.18 -15.71
CA LEU A 53 1.42 0.68 -17.02
C LEU A 53 1.28 1.78 -18.08
N ARG A 54 1.09 3.02 -17.65
CA ARG A 54 0.97 4.19 -18.55
C ARG A 54 2.24 5.00 -18.68
N ALA A 55 3.28 4.68 -17.91
CA ALA A 55 4.55 5.36 -17.98
C ALA A 55 5.16 5.21 -19.38
N PRO A 56 5.65 6.31 -19.99
CA PRO A 56 6.50 6.21 -21.17
C PRO A 56 7.77 5.41 -20.88
N GLU A 57 8.36 4.86 -21.93
CA GLU A 57 9.61 4.12 -21.84
C GLU A 57 10.68 4.92 -21.10
N GLY A 58 11.36 4.28 -20.16
CA GLY A 58 12.40 4.89 -19.31
C GLY A 58 11.89 5.84 -18.22
N LYS A 59 10.61 6.20 -18.17
CA LYS A 59 10.08 7.19 -17.19
C LYS A 59 9.39 6.58 -15.97
N ALA A 60 9.13 5.26 -15.97
CA ALA A 60 8.43 4.59 -14.89
C ALA A 60 9.04 4.83 -13.49
N PRO A 61 10.37 4.76 -13.28
CA PRO A 61 10.94 4.96 -11.93
C PRO A 61 10.64 6.33 -11.33
N ALA A 62 10.82 7.40 -12.11
CA ALA A 62 10.56 8.77 -11.66
C ALA A 62 9.06 9.00 -11.38
N LEU A 63 8.19 8.50 -12.25
CA LEU A 63 6.74 8.63 -12.07
C LEU A 63 6.23 7.83 -10.87
N VAL A 64 6.77 6.63 -10.63
CA VAL A 64 6.46 5.83 -9.43
C VAL A 64 6.90 6.58 -8.17
N ALA A 65 8.11 7.15 -8.15
CA ALA A 65 8.59 7.93 -7.01
C ALA A 65 7.69 9.14 -6.72
N CYS A 66 7.32 9.89 -7.77
CA CYS A 66 6.39 11.02 -7.64
C CYS A 66 5.00 10.57 -7.14
N TYR A 67 4.48 9.48 -7.69
CA TYR A 67 3.15 8.98 -7.32
C TYR A 67 3.12 8.49 -5.87
N ILE A 68 4.09 7.66 -5.45
CA ILE A 68 4.17 7.20 -4.05
C ILE A 68 4.40 8.37 -3.10
N GLY A 69 5.27 9.32 -3.47
CA GLY A 69 5.48 10.55 -2.70
C GLY A 69 4.18 11.34 -2.51
N ALA A 70 3.40 11.54 -3.58
CA ALA A 70 2.10 12.20 -3.49
C ALA A 70 1.09 11.37 -2.66
N ALA A 71 0.99 10.06 -2.90
CA ALA A 71 0.08 9.16 -2.21
C ALA A 71 0.36 9.11 -0.71
N TYR A 72 1.62 9.20 -0.30
CA TYR A 72 1.98 9.33 1.12
C TYR A 72 1.29 10.53 1.79
N TRP A 73 1.07 11.62 1.06
CA TRP A 73 0.41 12.83 1.56
C TRP A 73 -1.12 12.82 1.43
N PHE A 74 -1.65 12.36 0.29
CA PHE A 74 -3.10 12.46 0.03
C PHE A 74 -3.92 11.27 0.55
N THR A 75 -3.26 10.14 0.89
CA THR A 75 -3.96 8.95 1.37
C THR A 75 -3.90 8.82 2.89
N ALA A 76 -5.02 8.48 3.51
CA ALA A 76 -5.11 8.30 4.96
C ALA A 76 -4.25 7.14 5.51
N SER A 77 -3.84 6.20 4.64
CA SER A 77 -3.03 5.04 5.02
C SER A 77 -1.53 5.30 4.95
N THR A 78 -1.07 6.46 4.46
CA THR A 78 0.34 6.74 4.11
C THR A 78 0.90 5.84 2.98
N SER A 79 0.03 5.39 2.08
CA SER A 79 0.35 4.61 0.87
C SER A 79 1.27 3.41 1.14
N PHE A 80 0.74 2.35 1.78
CA PHE A 80 1.52 1.11 1.87
C PHE A 80 1.71 0.53 0.46
N ALA A 81 0.60 0.39 -0.28
CA ALA A 81 0.53 0.05 -1.71
C ALA A 81 1.43 -1.13 -2.14
N ASN A 82 1.77 -2.00 -1.20
CA ASN A 82 2.78 -3.04 -1.33
C ASN A 82 2.57 -4.09 -0.22
N PRO A 83 2.14 -5.32 -0.57
CA PRO A 83 1.94 -6.38 0.41
C PRO A 83 3.19 -6.71 1.23
N ALA A 84 4.38 -6.65 0.64
CA ALA A 84 5.63 -6.90 1.36
C ALA A 84 5.92 -5.80 2.40
N ALA A 85 5.56 -4.55 2.11
CA ALA A 85 5.69 -3.45 3.06
C ALA A 85 4.69 -3.60 4.23
N VAL A 86 3.45 -4.05 3.95
CA VAL A 86 2.47 -4.41 5.01
C VAL A 86 3.07 -5.45 5.94
N MET A 87 3.63 -6.53 5.38
CA MET A 87 4.24 -7.59 6.19
C MET A 87 5.43 -7.10 7.00
N GLY A 88 6.28 -6.24 6.43
CA GLY A 88 7.42 -5.65 7.15
C GLY A 88 6.98 -4.75 8.30
N ARG A 89 5.96 -3.92 8.08
CA ARG A 89 5.42 -2.99 9.08
C ARG A 89 4.68 -3.70 10.22
N MET A 90 4.31 -4.98 10.08
CA MET A 90 3.86 -5.78 11.21
C MET A 90 4.95 -5.98 12.26
N PHE A 91 6.24 -5.88 11.89
CA PHE A 91 7.37 -6.10 12.79
C PHE A 91 7.91 -4.82 13.42
N SER A 92 7.17 -3.70 13.37
CA SER A 92 7.61 -2.42 13.93
C SER A 92 6.44 -1.71 14.58
N ASP A 93 6.45 -1.62 15.91
CA ASP A 93 5.43 -0.89 16.68
C ASP A 93 5.75 0.60 16.80
N THR A 94 5.61 1.30 15.67
CA THR A 94 5.81 2.75 15.56
C THR A 94 4.63 3.37 14.81
N PHE A 95 4.64 4.69 14.59
CA PHE A 95 3.64 5.32 13.72
C PHE A 95 3.50 4.61 12.36
N ALA A 96 4.56 4.02 11.79
CA ALA A 96 4.49 3.28 10.53
C ALA A 96 3.93 1.85 10.66
N GLY A 97 3.77 1.33 11.88
CA GLY A 97 3.38 -0.03 12.20
C GLY A 97 1.95 -0.40 11.80
N ILE A 98 1.70 -1.70 11.69
CA ILE A 98 0.36 -2.25 11.49
C ILE A 98 0.18 -3.55 12.27
N ALA A 99 -0.89 -3.66 13.05
CA ALA A 99 -1.21 -4.90 13.74
C ALA A 99 -1.51 -6.03 12.73
N PRO A 100 -1.09 -7.28 13.00
CA PRO A 100 -1.37 -8.42 12.12
C PRO A 100 -2.86 -8.59 11.78
N ALA A 101 -3.76 -8.26 12.72
CA ALA A 101 -5.21 -8.30 12.50
C ALA A 101 -5.68 -7.32 11.40
N SER A 102 -5.00 -6.19 11.20
CA SER A 102 -5.32 -5.21 10.16
C SER A 102 -4.69 -5.53 8.80
N ALA A 103 -3.67 -6.40 8.75
CA ALA A 103 -2.88 -6.64 7.54
C ALA A 103 -3.70 -7.26 6.40
N ILE A 104 -4.58 -8.21 6.70
CA ILE A 104 -5.39 -8.90 5.68
C ILE A 104 -6.29 -7.91 4.92
N GLY A 105 -6.92 -6.96 5.62
CA GLY A 105 -7.75 -5.94 4.98
C GLY A 105 -6.96 -5.07 4.00
N PHE A 106 -5.71 -4.73 4.35
CA PHE A 106 -4.81 -3.98 3.46
C PHE A 106 -4.45 -4.79 2.21
N LEU A 107 -4.10 -6.07 2.37
CA LEU A 107 -3.78 -6.95 1.23
C LEU A 107 -4.96 -7.09 0.26
N LEU A 108 -6.17 -7.26 0.79
CA LEU A 108 -7.38 -7.34 -0.03
C LEU A 108 -7.65 -6.02 -0.77
N ALA A 109 -7.56 -4.90 -0.07
CA ALA A 109 -7.75 -3.58 -0.66
C ALA A 109 -6.71 -3.29 -1.77
N GLN A 110 -5.44 -3.63 -1.53
CA GLN A 110 -4.37 -3.49 -2.52
C GLN A 110 -4.64 -4.36 -3.75
N THR A 111 -5.12 -5.59 -3.56
CA THR A 111 -5.48 -6.50 -4.66
C THR A 111 -6.63 -5.93 -5.51
N VAL A 112 -7.68 -5.42 -4.87
CA VAL A 112 -8.78 -4.74 -5.55
C VAL A 112 -8.29 -3.50 -6.30
N GLY A 113 -7.48 -2.67 -5.63
CA GLY A 113 -6.87 -1.49 -6.24
C GLY A 113 -6.04 -1.83 -7.47
N ALA A 114 -5.15 -2.82 -7.37
CA ALA A 114 -4.33 -3.30 -8.48
C ALA A 114 -5.19 -3.74 -9.68
N ALA A 115 -6.24 -4.54 -9.44
CA ALA A 115 -7.15 -4.98 -10.49
C ALA A 115 -7.84 -3.80 -11.19
N LEU A 116 -8.34 -2.82 -10.43
CA LEU A 116 -8.98 -1.62 -10.98
C LEU A 116 -7.99 -0.74 -11.75
N GLY A 117 -6.78 -0.55 -11.24
CA GLY A 117 -5.72 0.23 -11.88
C GLY A 117 -5.28 -0.37 -13.22
N VAL A 118 -5.10 -1.70 -13.26
CA VAL A 118 -4.79 -2.46 -14.47
C VAL A 118 -5.94 -2.35 -15.47
N ALA A 119 -7.19 -2.58 -15.03
CA ALA A 119 -8.37 -2.48 -15.89
C ALA A 119 -8.51 -1.08 -16.51
N LEU A 120 -8.30 -0.02 -15.72
CA LEU A 120 -8.34 1.36 -16.19
C LEU A 120 -7.20 1.65 -17.20
N ALA A 121 -5.99 1.18 -16.93
CA ALA A 121 -4.85 1.37 -17.84
C ALA A 121 -5.10 0.71 -19.21
N HIS A 122 -5.73 -0.46 -19.24
CA HIS A 122 -6.13 -1.14 -20.46
C HIS A 122 -7.30 -0.46 -21.16
N ALA A 123 -8.33 -0.05 -20.42
CA ALA A 123 -9.49 0.65 -20.98
C ALA A 123 -9.10 1.96 -21.70
N LEU A 124 -8.06 2.64 -21.22
CA LEU A 124 -7.52 3.86 -21.83
C LEU A 124 -6.38 3.63 -22.82
N SER A 125 -5.99 2.37 -23.08
CA SER A 125 -4.99 2.06 -24.09
C SER A 125 -5.57 2.25 -25.50
N PRO A 126 -4.83 2.83 -26.46
CA PRO A 126 -5.29 2.91 -27.84
C PRO A 126 -5.62 1.51 -28.37
N LYS A 127 -6.79 1.34 -28.99
CA LYS A 127 -7.08 0.09 -29.72
C LYS A 127 -6.05 -0.03 -30.86
N LYS A 128 -5.26 -1.12 -30.87
CA LYS A 128 -4.46 -1.46 -32.04
C LYS A 128 -5.43 -1.77 -33.19
N THR A 129 -5.62 -0.84 -34.12
CA THR A 129 -6.25 -1.14 -35.40
C THR A 129 -5.30 -2.04 -36.18
N SER A 130 -5.66 -3.31 -36.38
CA SER A 130 -4.97 -4.17 -37.33
C SER A 130 -5.24 -3.62 -38.73
N VAL A 131 -4.19 -3.22 -39.43
CA VAL A 131 -4.19 -2.96 -40.87
C VAL A 131 -3.97 -4.29 -41.59
#